data_AF-A0A7X0TTW5-F1
#
_entry.id   AF-A0A7X0TTW5-F1
#
_cell.length_a   1.000
_cell.length_b   1.000
_cell.length_c   1.000
_cell.angle_alpha   90.00
_cell.angle_beta   90.00
_cell.angle_gamma   90.00
#
_symmetry.space_group_name_H-M   'P 1'
#
loop_
_entity.id
_entity.type
_entity.pdbx_description
1 polymer ?
#
loop_
_entity_poly.entity_id
_entity_poly.type
_entity_poly.pdbx_seq_one_letter_code
_entity_poly.pdbx_strand_id
1 'polypeptide(L)'
;MASIGLEPGYYMALLAGGAEFFGGLALLVGLLVRPAALMLSVTMVVAILSVHFENGLFMSNNGYEFGLALLAASVSLMFSGAGKLSLDNLLSKRLA
;
A
#
# COMPACT_ATOMS: atom_id res chain seq x y z
N MET A 1 13.78 -10.26 0.34
CA MET A 1 12.74 -11.20 -0.15
C MET A 1 13.21 -12.65 -0.30
N ALA A 2 14.45 -12.95 -0.71
CA ALA A 2 14.89 -14.35 -0.86
C ALA A 2 14.81 -15.16 0.46
N SER A 3 15.10 -14.53 1.61
CA SER A 3 14.98 -15.16 2.93
C SER A 3 13.55 -15.50 3.35
N ILE A 4 12.54 -14.96 2.67
CA ILE A 4 11.11 -15.26 2.88
C ILE A 4 10.52 -16.02 1.68
N GLY A 5 11.37 -16.69 0.87
CA GLY A 5 10.94 -17.53 -0.24
C GLY A 5 10.47 -16.80 -1.51
N LEU A 6 10.57 -15.47 -1.55
CA LEU A 6 10.20 -14.68 -2.73
C LEU A 6 11.43 -14.46 -3.62
N GLU A 7 11.50 -15.24 -4.71
CA GLU A 7 12.50 -15.10 -5.77
C GLU A 7 11.85 -14.55 -7.05
N PRO A 8 12.51 -13.62 -7.77
CA PRO A 8 13.83 -13.03 -7.50
C PRO A 8 13.80 -11.98 -6.38
N GLY A 9 14.60 -12.18 -5.32
CA GLY A 9 14.49 -11.37 -4.10
C GLY A 9 14.89 -9.91 -4.23
N TYR A 10 15.82 -9.58 -5.14
CA TYR A 10 16.26 -8.20 -5.39
C TYR A 10 15.16 -7.37 -6.06
N TYR A 11 14.56 -7.89 -7.14
CA TYR A 11 13.49 -7.21 -7.86
C TYR A 11 12.24 -7.05 -6.99
N MET A 12 11.86 -8.11 -6.26
CA MET A 12 10.73 -8.04 -5.34
C MET A 12 10.94 -7.00 -4.24
N ALA A 13 12.14 -6.90 -3.68
CA ALA A 13 12.45 -5.89 -2.67
C ALA A 13 12.40 -4.46 -3.25
N LEU A 14 12.93 -4.26 -4.45
CA LEU A 14 12.89 -2.96 -5.14
C LEU A 14 11.44 -2.55 -5.46
N LEU A 15 10.63 -3.49 -5.95
CA LEU A 15 9.22 -3.26 -6.29
C LEU A 15 8.39 -2.98 -5.04
N ALA A 16 8.52 -3.79 -4.00
CA ALA A 16 7.79 -3.59 -2.75
C ALA A 16 8.20 -2.28 -2.07
N GLY A 17 9.50 -2.05 -1.87
CA GLY A 17 9.99 -0.82 -1.25
C GLY A 17 9.67 0.43 -2.07
N GLY A 18 9.76 0.35 -3.40
CA GLY A 18 9.36 1.43 -4.30
C GLY A 18 7.86 1.72 -4.22
N ALA A 19 7.02 0.68 -4.29
CA ALA A 19 5.57 0.83 -4.18
C ALA A 19 5.13 1.38 -2.82
N GLU A 20 5.77 0.95 -1.73
CA GLU A 20 5.49 1.47 -0.39
C GLU A 20 5.91 2.93 -0.23
N PHE A 21 7.13 3.28 -0.66
CA PHE A 21 7.65 4.63 -0.53
C PHE A 21 6.92 5.63 -1.44
N PHE A 22 6.88 5.36 -2.74
CA PHE A 22 6.25 6.28 -3.70
C PHE A 22 4.73 6.23 -3.62
N GLY A 23 4.14 5.06 -3.35
CA GLY A 23 2.70 4.94 -3.14
C GLY A 23 2.25 5.67 -1.87
N GLY A 24 2.99 5.53 -0.77
CA GLY A 24 2.72 6.28 0.46
C GLY A 24 2.85 7.79 0.26
N LEU A 25 3.90 8.24 -0.44
CA LEU A 25 4.12 9.65 -0.75
C LEU A 25 3.02 10.23 -1.66
N ALA A 26 2.61 9.47 -2.67
CA ALA A 26 1.49 9.82 -3.55
C ALA A 26 0.17 9.96 -2.77
N LEU A 27 -0.12 9.03 -1.84
CA LEU A 27 -1.29 9.14 -0.96
C LEU A 27 -1.22 10.35 -0.03
N LEU A 28 -0.05 10.64 0.56
CA LEU A 28 0.15 11.79 1.47
C LEU A 28 -0.10 13.12 0.77
N VAL A 29 0.44 13.28 -0.43
CA VAL A 29 0.26 14.48 -1.25
C VAL A 29 -1.15 14.52 -1.86
N GLY A 30 -1.84 13.37 -1.91
CA GLY A 30 -3.13 13.24 -2.57
C GLY A 30 -3.00 13.42 -4.08
N LEU A 31 -1.98 12.80 -4.68
CA LEU A 31 -1.75 12.78 -6.12
C LEU A 31 -1.84 11.34 -6.61
N LEU A 32 -2.63 11.08 -7.65
CA LEU A 32 -2.84 9.73 -8.20
C LEU A 32 -3.29 8.74 -7.09
N VAL A 33 -4.19 9.16 -6.22
CA VAL A 33 -4.62 8.40 -5.02
C VAL A 33 -5.11 6.99 -5.36
N ARG A 34 -5.88 6.84 -6.45
CA ARG A 34 -6.43 5.55 -6.87
C ARG A 34 -5.36 4.52 -7.26
N PRO A 35 -4.46 4.79 -8.23
CA PRO A 35 -3.40 3.84 -8.56
C PRO A 35 -2.40 3.65 -7.41
N ALA A 36 -2.10 4.68 -6.61
CA ALA A 36 -1.25 4.52 -5.42
C ALA A 36 -1.87 3.56 -4.39
N ALA A 37 -3.15 3.72 -4.10
CA ALA A 37 -3.91 2.82 -3.22
C ALA A 37 -3.98 1.38 -3.76
N LEU A 38 -4.10 1.21 -5.08
CA LEU A 38 -4.07 -0.11 -5.71
C LEU A 38 -2.71 -0.77 -5.52
N MET A 39 -1.61 -0.06 -5.76
CA MET A 39 -0.27 -0.61 -5.56
C MET A 39 -0.03 -1.01 -4.10
N LEU A 40 -0.41 -0.16 -3.15
CA LEU A 40 -0.27 -0.44 -1.72
C LEU A 40 -1.14 -1.60 -1.24
N SER A 41 -2.36 -1.76 -1.78
CA SER A 41 -3.18 -2.91 -1.43
C SER A 41 -2.56 -4.23 -1.89
N VAL A 42 -1.97 -4.27 -3.09
CA VAL A 42 -1.26 -5.46 -3.58
C VAL A 42 -0.02 -5.76 -2.72
N THR A 43 0.78 -4.75 -2.35
CA THR A 43 1.96 -4.99 -1.49
C THR A 43 1.56 -5.52 -0.12
N MET A 44 0.49 -5.00 0.49
CA MET A 44 0.00 -5.49 1.78
C MET A 44 -0.49 -6.94 1.69
N VAL A 45 -1.19 -7.34 0.62
CA VAL A 45 -1.59 -8.76 0.42
C VAL A 45 -0.38 -9.67 0.36
N VAL A 46 0.65 -9.30 -0.42
CA VAL A 46 1.89 -10.09 -0.52
C VAL A 46 2.60 -10.17 0.83
N ALA A 47 2.70 -9.06 1.57
CA ALA A 47 3.37 -9.01 2.87
C ALA A 47 2.65 -9.86 3.95
N ILE A 48 1.31 -9.87 3.93
CA ILE A 48 0.50 -10.70 4.83
C ILE A 48 0.76 -12.17 4.53
N LEU A 49 0.59 -12.59 3.27
CA LEU A 49 0.69 -14.00 2.87
C LEU A 49 2.11 -14.56 3.01
N SER A 50 3.14 -13.75 2.78
CA SER A 50 4.53 -14.23 2.73
C SER A 50 5.24 -14.22 4.07
N VAL A 51 4.83 -13.36 5.02
CA VAL A 51 5.60 -13.14 6.27
C VAL A 51 4.75 -13.24 7.53
N HIS A 52 3.51 -12.77 7.49
CA HIS A 52 2.73 -12.59 8.72
C HIS A 52 1.61 -13.62 8.88
N PHE A 53 1.30 -14.40 7.84
CA PHE A 53 0.21 -15.39 7.85
C PHE A 53 0.41 -16.45 8.93
N GLU A 54 1.65 -16.92 9.12
CA GLU A 54 1.98 -17.94 10.12
C GLU A 54 2.05 -17.40 11.56
N ASN A 55 2.21 -16.07 11.72
CA ASN A 55 2.35 -15.42 13.03
C ASN A 55 1.00 -15.14 13.72
N GLY A 56 -0.13 -15.49 13.08
CA GLY A 56 -1.48 -15.25 13.58
C GLY A 56 -1.94 -13.80 13.42
N LEU A 57 -3.07 -13.44 14.06
CA LEU A 57 -3.71 -12.15 13.84
C LEU A 57 -3.00 -11.01 14.57
N PHE A 58 -2.79 -11.14 15.88
CA PHE A 58 -2.43 -10.03 16.75
C PHE A 58 -1.05 -9.45 16.48
N MET A 59 -0.96 -8.12 16.44
CA MET A 59 0.30 -7.40 16.25
C MET A 59 1.33 -7.72 17.36
N SER A 60 0.86 -8.06 18.57
CA SER A 60 1.72 -8.46 19.69
C SER A 60 2.59 -9.70 19.38
N ASN A 61 2.20 -10.53 18.41
CA ASN A 61 2.94 -11.72 17.99
C ASN A 61 3.62 -11.52 16.62
N ASN A 62 3.79 -10.29 16.15
CA ASN A 62 4.16 -10.00 14.75
C ASN A 62 3.13 -10.57 13.74
N GLY A 63 1.85 -10.56 14.13
CA GLY A 63 0.75 -10.99 13.28
C GLY A 63 0.37 -9.98 12.20
N TYR A 64 -0.60 -10.35 11.36
CA TYR A 64 -0.97 -9.59 10.16
C TYR A 64 -2.02 -8.48 10.37
N GLU A 65 -2.46 -8.22 11.61
CA GLU A 65 -3.46 -7.19 11.97
C GLU A 65 -3.16 -5.82 11.37
N PHE A 66 -1.92 -5.34 11.50
CA PHE A 66 -1.54 -4.03 10.97
C PHE A 66 -1.55 -4.00 9.45
N GLY A 67 -1.05 -5.05 8.80
CA GLY A 67 -1.11 -5.20 7.36
C GLY A 67 -2.56 -5.21 6.85
N LEU A 68 -3.46 -5.88 7.57
CA LEU A 68 -4.89 -5.89 7.28
C LEU A 68 -5.51 -4.49 7.40
N ALA A 69 -5.16 -3.73 8.43
CA ALA A 69 -5.65 -2.37 8.61
C ALA A 69 -5.19 -1.46 7.46
N LEU A 70 -3.93 -1.55 7.05
CA LEU A 70 -3.39 -0.82 5.90
C LEU A 70 -4.02 -1.25 4.58
N LEU A 71 -4.28 -2.55 4.41
CA LEU A 71 -4.99 -3.09 3.26
C LEU A 71 -6.41 -2.52 3.19
N ALA A 72 -7.16 -2.58 4.28
CA ALA A 72 -8.52 -2.04 4.36
C ALA A 72 -8.56 -0.54 4.08
N ALA A 73 -7.61 0.23 4.64
CA ALA A 73 -7.49 1.66 4.36
C ALA A 73 -7.19 1.95 2.89
N SER A 74 -6.25 1.21 2.29
CA SER A 74 -5.88 1.36 0.88
C SER A 74 -7.06 1.01 -0.04
N VAL A 75 -7.76 -0.09 0.22
CA VAL A 75 -8.96 -0.49 -0.54
C VAL A 75 -10.06 0.55 -0.40
N SER A 76 -10.28 1.10 0.80
CA SER A 76 -11.24 2.19 1.01
C SER A 76 -10.91 3.43 0.18
N LEU A 77 -9.62 3.81 0.11
CA LEU A 77 -9.15 4.93 -0.71
C LEU A 77 -9.24 4.66 -2.21
N MET A 78 -9.08 3.41 -2.64
CA MET A 78 -9.26 3.01 -4.04
C MET A 78 -10.71 3.30 -4.51
N PHE A 79 -11.71 3.01 -3.67
CA PHE A 79 -13.11 3.27 -3.98
C PHE A 79 -13.52 4.73 -3.73
N SER A 80 -13.14 5.29 -2.59
CA SER A 80 -13.52 6.66 -2.18
C SER A 80 -12.81 7.73 -3.00
N GLY A 81 -11.63 7.45 -3.53
CA GLY A 81 -10.82 8.38 -4.32
C GLY A 81 -10.11 9.45 -3.47
N ALA A 82 -9.58 10.46 -4.16
CA ALA A 82 -8.81 11.54 -3.54
C ALA A 82 -9.72 12.53 -2.79
N GLY A 83 -9.34 12.91 -1.56
CA GLY A 83 -10.13 13.82 -0.71
C GLY A 83 -10.18 15.27 -1.20
N LYS A 84 -10.97 16.13 -0.53
CA LYS A 84 -11.15 17.55 -0.92
C LYS A 84 -9.87 18.39 -0.92
N LEU A 85 -8.91 18.03 -0.07
CA LEU A 85 -7.59 18.68 0.08
C LEU A 85 -6.49 18.04 -0.79
N SER A 86 -6.83 17.06 -1.63
CA SER A 86 -5.87 16.37 -2.49
C SER A 86 -5.33 17.27 -3.61
N LEU A 87 -4.07 17.07 -4.00
CA LEU A 87 -3.52 17.70 -5.19
C LEU A 87 -4.29 17.32 -6.45
N ASP A 88 -4.81 16.10 -6.55
CA ASP A 88 -5.71 15.67 -7.63
C ASP A 88 -6.90 16.63 -7.79
N ASN A 89 -7.55 16.99 -6.67
CA ASN A 89 -8.71 17.88 -6.69
C ASN A 89 -8.33 19.34 -6.98
N LEU A 90 -7.15 19.79 -6.52
CA LEU A 90 -6.60 21.11 -6.86
C LEU A 90 -6.25 21.22 -8.35
N LEU A 91 -5.62 20.19 -8.93
CA LEU A 91 -5.31 20.13 -10.36
C LEU A 91 -6.59 20.10 -11.19
N SER A 92 -7.56 19.25 -10.81
CA SER A 92 -8.85 19.15 -11.50
C SER A 92 -9.62 20.46 -11.48
N LYS A 93 -9.53 21.25 -10.39
CA LYS A 93 -10.16 22.57 -10.30
C LYS A 93 -9.43 23.68 -11.04
N ARG A 94 -8.12 23.53 -11.30
CA ARG A 94 -7.30 24.49 -12.06
C ARG A 94 -7.39 24.27 -13.56
N LEU A 95 -7.66 23.04 -13.98
CA LEU A 95 -7.79 22.63 -15.38
C LEU A 95 -9.23 22.72 -15.93
N ALA A 96 -10.22 22.99 -15.06
CA ALA A 96 -11.62 23.25 -15.42
C ALA A 96 -11.90 24.75 -15.41
#